data_AF-A0A5Q4E5U8-F1
#
_entry.id   AF-A0A5Q4E5U8-F1
#
_cell.length_a   1.000
_cell.length_b   1.000
_cell.length_c   1.000
_cell.angle_alpha   90.00
_cell.angle_beta   90.00
_cell.angle_gamma   90.00
#
_symmetry.space_group_name_H-M   'P 1'
#
loop_
_entity.id
_entity.type
_entity.pdbx_description
1 polymer ?
#
loop_
_entity_poly.entity_id
_entity_poly.type
_entity_poly.pdbx_seq_one_letter_code
_entity_poly.pdbx_strand_id
1 'polypeptide(L)'
;MRIIIKQYYDLRPFFLQFFVSLFMAMKLSNNLSQNLSLQLATSLALEQGVEQVHEMVKAHQDNLTHSGFIGEAKNHLLKANKKGFFEKNLPDSHFLKNDKNLLERTILYAAHRHLGEYRESGIPYLAHALSTGFILARLGFPKEIILSGILHDTVEDTPDKTRTLNELYGLMPSIAYYVYSVSGPDIKDSVEKDKQLYNRLHAFSDNAQNLFPQAIKVADGIANLYDIASMQAKDGRTSTERQALFIAKMKTLLLPFASKIDEENLIPVKKKNEVFSLFEFLKDSIEEIKLQS
;
A
#
# COMPACT_ATOMS: atom_id res chain seq x y z
N MET A 1 -6.32 -35.79 31.56
CA MET A 1 -5.09 -35.74 30.73
C MET A 1 -5.53 -35.36 29.32
N ARG A 2 -4.97 -34.27 28.79
CA ARG A 2 -5.54 -33.36 27.76
C ARG A 2 -6.01 -34.06 26.48
N ILE A 3 -7.30 -33.89 26.20
CA ILE A 3 -7.98 -34.20 24.94
C ILE A 3 -8.07 -32.88 24.14
N ILE A 4 -7.76 -32.94 22.85
CA ILE A 4 -7.89 -31.90 21.81
C ILE A 4 -6.95 -30.69 21.96
N ILE A 5 -5.76 -30.77 21.34
CA ILE A 5 -4.96 -29.59 20.96
C ILE A 5 -4.45 -29.78 19.52
N LYS A 6 -4.76 -28.78 18.69
CA LYS A 6 -4.19 -28.44 17.37
C LYS A 6 -4.49 -29.37 16.19
N GLN A 7 -5.72 -29.29 15.70
CA GLN A 7 -6.05 -29.57 14.30
C GLN A 7 -7.02 -28.51 13.77
N TYR A 8 -6.57 -27.26 13.69
CA TYR A 8 -7.27 -26.16 13.02
C TYR A 8 -6.22 -25.17 12.49
N TYR A 9 -5.56 -25.54 11.40
CA TYR A 9 -4.76 -24.64 10.57
C TYR A 9 -5.07 -24.83 9.07
N ASP A 10 -6.23 -25.38 8.74
CA ASP A 10 -6.44 -25.97 7.41
C ASP A 10 -7.76 -25.56 6.74
N LEU A 11 -8.07 -24.25 6.71
CA LEU A 11 -9.11 -23.70 5.83
C LEU A 11 -8.74 -22.32 5.25
N ARG A 12 -7.46 -21.95 5.26
CA ARG A 12 -6.95 -20.75 4.58
C ARG A 12 -6.58 -20.89 3.08
N PRO A 13 -6.56 -22.08 2.41
CA PRO A 13 -6.19 -22.12 1.00
C PRO A 13 -7.35 -22.20 -0.01
N PHE A 14 -8.61 -22.48 0.37
CA PHE A 14 -9.60 -22.90 -0.64
C PHE A 14 -10.11 -21.80 -1.59
N PHE A 15 -10.09 -20.53 -1.19
CA PHE A 15 -10.57 -19.42 -2.04
C PHE A 15 -9.45 -18.72 -2.82
N LEU A 16 -8.24 -18.63 -2.22
CA LEU A 16 -7.02 -18.31 -2.98
C LEU A 16 -6.82 -19.35 -4.08
N GLN A 17 -7.17 -20.62 -3.82
CA GLN A 17 -7.10 -21.69 -4.82
C GLN A 17 -8.17 -21.59 -5.91
N PHE A 18 -9.33 -20.96 -5.70
CA PHE A 18 -10.31 -20.78 -6.79
C PHE A 18 -9.80 -19.78 -7.83
N PHE A 19 -9.26 -18.64 -7.39
CA PHE A 19 -8.59 -17.71 -8.29
C PHE A 19 -7.25 -18.25 -8.76
N VAL A 20 -6.38 -18.84 -7.93
CA VAL A 20 -5.13 -19.48 -8.37
C VAL A 20 -5.38 -20.64 -9.36
N SER A 21 -6.51 -21.35 -9.28
CA SER A 21 -6.91 -22.39 -10.25
C SER A 21 -7.47 -21.78 -11.53
N LEU A 22 -8.28 -20.72 -11.42
CA LEU A 22 -8.71 -19.91 -12.57
C LEU A 22 -7.51 -19.21 -13.24
N PHE A 23 -6.49 -18.84 -12.46
CA PHE A 23 -5.27 -18.16 -12.83
C PHE A 23 -4.21 -19.10 -13.40
N MET A 24 -4.14 -20.34 -12.90
CA MET A 24 -3.42 -21.45 -13.54
C MET A 24 -4.11 -21.87 -14.84
N ALA A 25 -5.44 -21.87 -14.90
CA ALA A 25 -6.20 -22.11 -16.13
C ALA A 25 -6.03 -20.95 -17.15
N MET A 26 -5.87 -19.71 -16.67
CA MET A 26 -5.55 -18.52 -17.47
C MET A 26 -4.05 -18.36 -17.76
N LYS A 27 -3.22 -19.35 -17.44
CA LYS A 27 -1.79 -19.41 -17.79
C LYS A 27 -1.60 -19.82 -19.26
N LEU A 28 -2.28 -19.12 -20.17
CA LEU A 28 -2.20 -19.32 -21.60
C LEU A 28 -1.99 -17.97 -22.31
N SER A 29 -0.74 -17.73 -22.70
CA SER A 29 -0.32 -16.78 -23.74
C SER A 29 -0.40 -15.28 -23.42
N ASN A 30 0.61 -14.53 -23.88
CA ASN A 30 0.64 -13.06 -23.96
C ASN A 30 -0.61 -12.46 -24.64
N ASN A 31 -1.40 -13.25 -25.37
CA ASN A 31 -2.66 -12.82 -25.97
C ASN A 31 -3.79 -12.62 -24.95
N LEU A 32 -3.79 -13.34 -23.82
CA LEU A 32 -4.87 -13.23 -22.83
C LEU A 32 -4.79 -11.89 -22.07
N SER A 33 -3.58 -11.45 -21.71
CA SER A 33 -3.36 -10.13 -21.08
C SER A 33 -3.66 -8.96 -22.02
N GLN A 34 -3.52 -9.16 -23.34
CA GLN A 34 -3.93 -8.15 -24.33
C GLN A 34 -5.45 -7.97 -24.39
N ASN A 35 -6.23 -9.01 -24.04
CA ASN A 35 -7.69 -9.01 -24.09
C ASN A 35 -8.38 -8.66 -22.76
N LEU A 36 -7.66 -8.66 -21.63
CA LEU A 36 -8.18 -8.22 -20.34
C LEU A 36 -8.58 -6.73 -20.37
N SER A 37 -9.68 -6.37 -19.71
CA SER A 37 -9.97 -4.97 -19.43
C SER A 37 -8.84 -4.35 -18.60
N LEU A 38 -8.61 -3.05 -18.75
CA LEU A 38 -7.62 -2.31 -18.00
C LEU A 38 -7.84 -2.43 -16.50
N GLN A 39 -9.11 -2.42 -16.07
CA GLN A 39 -9.49 -2.61 -14.68
C GLN A 39 -8.90 -3.91 -14.14
N LEU A 40 -9.27 -5.05 -14.74
CA LEU A 40 -8.83 -6.36 -14.28
C LEU A 40 -7.31 -6.56 -14.41
N ALA A 41 -6.71 -6.11 -15.51
CA ALA A 41 -5.26 -6.20 -15.72
C ALA A 41 -4.47 -5.39 -14.68
N THR A 42 -5.00 -4.25 -14.23
CA THR A 42 -4.36 -3.42 -13.21
C THR A 42 -4.54 -4.02 -11.82
N SER A 43 -5.75 -4.50 -11.49
CA SER A 43 -6.04 -5.19 -10.22
C SER A 43 -5.13 -6.40 -10.01
N LEU A 44 -5.00 -7.28 -11.01
CA LEU A 44 -4.12 -8.45 -10.94
C LEU A 44 -2.64 -8.06 -10.77
N ALA A 45 -2.21 -6.98 -11.41
CA ALA A 45 -0.84 -6.52 -11.30
C ALA A 45 -0.53 -5.88 -9.93
N LEU A 46 -1.55 -5.31 -9.26
CA LEU A 46 -1.43 -4.84 -7.88
C LEU A 46 -1.28 -6.02 -6.92
N GLU A 47 -2.16 -7.00 -7.03
CA GLU A 47 -2.16 -8.21 -6.19
C GLU A 47 -0.83 -8.98 -6.31
N GLN A 48 -0.45 -9.38 -7.52
CA GLN A 48 0.82 -10.10 -7.75
C GLN A 48 2.03 -9.31 -7.26
N GLY A 49 2.00 -7.98 -7.44
CA GLY A 49 3.11 -7.13 -7.09
C GLY A 49 3.30 -6.96 -5.58
N VAL A 50 2.19 -6.88 -4.83
CA VAL A 50 2.18 -6.86 -3.36
C VAL A 50 2.61 -8.23 -2.82
N GLU A 51 2.11 -9.33 -3.38
CA GLU A 51 2.56 -10.68 -3.01
C GLU A 51 4.08 -10.84 -3.19
N GLN A 52 4.62 -10.39 -4.32
CA GLN A 52 6.07 -10.39 -4.58
C GLN A 52 6.85 -9.54 -3.57
N VAL A 53 6.31 -8.42 -3.08
CA VAL A 53 6.93 -7.64 -2.00
C VAL A 53 6.99 -8.48 -0.72
N HIS A 54 5.90 -9.14 -0.36
CA HIS A 54 5.82 -9.94 0.86
C HIS A 54 6.80 -11.12 0.81
N GLU A 55 6.87 -11.83 -0.32
CA GLU A 55 7.83 -12.91 -0.55
C GLU A 55 9.28 -12.42 -0.49
N MET A 56 9.59 -11.32 -1.17
CA MET A 56 10.92 -10.71 -1.19
C MET A 56 11.39 -10.29 0.20
N VAL A 57 10.53 -9.62 0.99
CA VAL A 57 10.85 -9.20 2.36
C VAL A 57 11.01 -10.41 3.28
N LYS A 58 10.14 -11.41 3.16
CA LYS A 58 10.23 -12.64 3.95
C LYS A 58 11.54 -13.41 3.65
N ALA A 59 11.96 -13.47 2.39
CA ALA A 59 13.21 -14.12 1.99
C ALA A 59 14.46 -13.42 2.55
N HIS A 60 14.36 -12.13 2.85
CA HIS A 60 15.46 -11.28 3.36
C HIS A 60 15.24 -10.81 4.80
N GLN A 61 14.35 -11.45 5.56
CA GLN A 61 13.92 -10.97 6.88
C GLN A 61 15.07 -10.70 7.87
N ASP A 62 16.19 -11.42 7.73
CA ASP A 62 17.36 -11.31 8.60
C ASP A 62 18.39 -10.25 8.13
N ASN A 63 18.21 -9.68 6.93
CA ASN A 63 19.19 -8.78 6.29
C ASN A 63 18.54 -7.68 5.42
N LEU A 64 17.41 -7.12 5.87
CA LEU A 64 16.65 -6.08 5.16
C LEU A 64 17.40 -4.74 4.93
N THR A 65 18.57 -4.54 5.54
CA THR A 65 19.42 -3.36 5.32
C THR A 65 20.56 -3.63 4.33
N HIS A 66 20.72 -4.87 3.87
CA HIS A 66 21.80 -5.27 2.99
C HIS A 66 21.56 -4.82 1.53
N SER A 67 22.64 -4.45 0.83
CA SER A 67 22.59 -3.90 -0.54
C SER A 67 21.88 -4.80 -1.56
N GLY A 68 21.94 -6.12 -1.37
CA GLY A 68 21.23 -7.11 -2.19
C GLY A 68 19.72 -6.91 -2.16
N PHE A 69 19.13 -6.90 -0.96
CA PHE A 69 17.70 -6.67 -0.77
C PHE A 69 17.28 -5.26 -1.25
N ILE A 70 18.05 -4.23 -0.89
CA ILE A 70 17.77 -2.85 -1.32
C ILE A 70 17.74 -2.75 -2.85
N GLY A 71 18.68 -3.43 -3.53
CA GLY A 71 18.74 -3.50 -4.98
C GLY A 71 17.53 -4.21 -5.59
N GLU A 72 17.07 -5.30 -4.99
CA GLU A 72 15.89 -6.04 -5.42
C GLU A 72 14.60 -5.23 -5.26
N ALA A 73 14.37 -4.66 -4.06
CA ALA A 73 13.22 -3.81 -3.77
C ALA A 73 13.15 -2.58 -4.68
N LYS A 74 14.30 -1.92 -4.91
CA LYS A 74 14.42 -0.82 -5.87
C LYS A 74 13.99 -1.26 -7.28
N ASN A 75 14.52 -2.39 -7.76
CA ASN A 75 14.21 -2.87 -9.10
C ASN A 75 12.72 -3.21 -9.26
N HIS A 76 12.09 -3.75 -8.22
CA HIS A 76 10.65 -4.01 -8.19
C HIS A 76 9.83 -2.72 -8.34
N LEU A 77 10.14 -1.69 -7.53
CA LEU A 77 9.48 -0.38 -7.61
C LEU A 77 9.72 0.35 -8.95
N LEU A 78 10.93 0.24 -9.51
CA LEU A 78 11.24 0.80 -10.83
C LEU A 78 10.45 0.13 -11.97
N LYS A 79 10.17 -1.18 -11.87
CA LYS A 79 9.34 -1.89 -12.85
C LYS A 79 7.87 -1.46 -12.74
N ALA A 80 7.38 -1.23 -11.53
CA ALA A 80 6.02 -0.73 -11.30
C ALA A 80 5.80 0.67 -11.90
N ASN A 81 6.77 1.57 -11.72
CA ASN A 81 6.71 2.98 -12.18
C ASN A 81 7.32 3.19 -13.59
N LYS A 82 6.96 2.34 -14.57
CA LYS A 82 7.56 2.40 -15.91
C LYS A 82 6.70 3.21 -16.88
N LYS A 83 7.30 4.22 -17.54
CA LYS A 83 6.64 5.14 -18.51
C LYS A 83 5.78 4.47 -19.58
N GLY A 84 6.10 3.23 -19.97
CA GLY A 84 5.32 2.48 -20.96
C GLY A 84 3.91 2.08 -20.51
N PHE A 85 3.60 2.13 -19.20
CA PHE A 85 2.29 1.78 -18.65
C PHE A 85 1.34 2.97 -18.49
N PHE A 86 1.85 4.20 -18.61
CA PHE A 86 1.11 5.41 -18.29
C PHE A 86 0.91 6.27 -19.54
N GLU A 87 0.06 7.28 -19.42
CA GLU A 87 -0.10 8.27 -20.46
C GLU A 87 1.23 8.97 -20.82
N LYS A 88 1.37 9.37 -22.09
CA LYS A 88 2.67 9.77 -22.65
C LYS A 88 3.18 11.13 -22.18
N ASN A 89 2.32 11.94 -21.54
CA ASN A 89 2.57 13.35 -21.26
C ASN A 89 3.15 13.63 -19.87
N LEU A 90 3.44 12.58 -19.08
CA LEU A 90 4.03 12.76 -17.76
C LEU A 90 5.48 13.28 -17.88
N PRO A 91 5.86 14.29 -17.07
CA PRO A 91 7.22 14.84 -17.09
C PRO A 91 8.21 13.78 -16.62
N ASP A 92 9.46 13.85 -17.08
CA ASP A 92 10.45 12.85 -16.67
C ASP A 92 10.71 12.87 -15.15
N SER A 93 10.60 14.03 -14.50
CA SER A 93 10.68 14.17 -13.03
C SER A 93 9.65 13.34 -12.26
N HIS A 94 8.59 12.87 -12.91
CA HIS A 94 7.59 11.98 -12.34
C HIS A 94 8.16 10.62 -11.95
N PHE A 95 9.18 10.14 -12.67
CA PHE A 95 9.59 8.74 -12.63
C PHE A 95 10.75 8.46 -11.68
N LEU A 96 10.65 7.37 -10.91
CA LEU A 96 11.69 6.88 -10.00
C LEU A 96 13.03 6.58 -10.68
N LYS A 97 13.02 6.23 -11.98
CA LYS A 97 14.23 5.88 -12.74
C LYS A 97 15.27 7.00 -12.77
N ASN A 98 14.84 8.24 -12.56
CA ASN A 98 15.69 9.42 -12.60
C ASN A 98 16.34 9.73 -11.24
N ASP A 99 15.83 9.15 -10.15
CA ASP A 99 16.26 9.41 -8.78
C ASP A 99 16.53 8.11 -8.02
N LYS A 100 17.20 7.16 -8.67
CA LYS A 100 17.48 5.82 -8.11
C LYS A 100 18.19 5.89 -6.75
N ASN A 101 19.13 6.82 -6.58
CA ASN A 101 19.84 7.00 -5.32
C ASN A 101 18.91 7.49 -4.20
N LEU A 102 17.95 8.36 -4.51
CA LEU A 102 16.94 8.80 -3.54
C LEU A 102 16.05 7.63 -3.14
N LEU A 103 15.60 6.83 -4.13
CA LEU A 103 14.82 5.62 -3.87
C LEU A 103 15.57 4.62 -2.98
N GLU A 104 16.85 4.35 -3.24
CA GLU A 104 17.69 3.50 -2.39
C GLU A 104 17.78 4.03 -0.96
N ARG A 105 18.04 5.32 -0.80
CA ARG A 105 18.09 5.98 0.51
C ARG A 105 16.76 5.88 1.25
N THR A 106 15.64 6.05 0.54
CA THR A 106 14.28 5.91 1.09
C THR A 106 14.01 4.49 1.56
N ILE A 107 14.31 3.47 0.76
CA ILE A 107 14.13 2.06 1.15
C ILE A 107 15.01 1.73 2.35
N LEU A 108 16.28 2.15 2.33
CA LEU A 108 17.21 1.91 3.43
C LEU A 108 16.75 2.62 4.72
N TYR A 109 16.24 3.84 4.61
CA TYR A 109 15.69 4.57 5.73
C TYR A 109 14.48 3.84 6.34
N ALA A 110 13.52 3.42 5.53
CA ALA A 110 12.37 2.65 5.98
C ALA A 110 12.80 1.32 6.63
N ALA A 111 13.77 0.62 6.03
CA ALA A 111 14.30 -0.64 6.57
C ALA A 111 14.96 -0.46 7.95
N HIS A 112 15.69 0.64 8.15
CA HIS A 112 16.26 0.96 9.46
C HIS A 112 15.20 1.36 10.49
N ARG A 113 14.19 2.14 10.07
CA ARG A 113 13.13 2.60 10.98
C ARG A 113 12.26 1.46 11.50
N HIS A 114 11.98 0.48 10.65
CA HIS A 114 11.14 -0.67 10.97
C HIS A 114 11.94 -1.94 11.30
N LEU A 115 13.22 -1.80 11.66
CA LEU A 115 14.08 -2.93 11.96
C LEU A 115 13.60 -3.66 13.22
N GLY A 116 13.36 -4.97 13.10
CA GLY A 116 12.86 -5.78 14.22
C GLY A 116 11.37 -5.60 14.51
N GLU A 117 10.68 -4.78 13.73
CA GLU A 117 9.22 -4.64 13.79
C GLU A 117 8.56 -5.64 12.85
N TYR A 118 7.54 -6.33 13.35
CA TYR A 118 6.81 -7.36 12.62
C TYR A 118 5.31 -7.04 12.61
N ARG A 119 4.67 -7.33 11.48
CA ARG A 119 3.21 -7.33 11.35
C ARG A 119 2.62 -8.45 12.19
N GLU A 120 1.32 -8.39 12.44
CA GLU A 120 0.59 -9.45 13.16
C GLU A 120 0.62 -10.80 12.40
N SER A 121 0.91 -10.79 11.10
CA SER A 121 1.19 -11.96 10.27
C SER A 121 2.55 -12.62 10.53
N GLY A 122 3.48 -11.92 11.21
CA GLY A 122 4.87 -12.34 11.41
C GLY A 122 5.83 -11.94 10.28
N ILE A 123 5.36 -11.21 9.26
CA ILE A 123 6.22 -10.64 8.21
C ILE A 123 6.82 -9.31 8.73
N PRO A 124 8.09 -8.97 8.43
CA PRO A 124 8.65 -7.67 8.78
C PRO A 124 7.79 -6.49 8.31
N TYR A 125 7.65 -5.45 9.14
CA TYR A 125 6.79 -4.29 8.85
C TYR A 125 7.16 -3.57 7.54
N LEU A 126 8.43 -3.65 7.13
CA LEU A 126 8.92 -3.13 5.86
C LEU A 126 8.12 -3.63 4.64
N ALA A 127 7.53 -4.84 4.69
CA ALA A 127 6.66 -5.33 3.62
C ALA A 127 5.47 -4.39 3.39
N HIS A 128 4.80 -3.92 4.46
CA HIS A 128 3.69 -2.98 4.37
C HIS A 128 4.11 -1.68 3.68
N ALA A 129 5.19 -1.07 4.18
CA ALA A 129 5.75 0.17 3.63
C ALA A 129 6.10 0.05 2.13
N LEU A 130 6.74 -1.04 1.73
CA LEU A 130 7.09 -1.29 0.33
C LEU A 130 5.86 -1.60 -0.53
N SER A 131 4.84 -2.29 0.01
CA SER A 131 3.58 -2.54 -0.66
C SER A 131 2.81 -1.24 -0.93
N THR A 132 2.75 -0.32 0.05
CA THR A 132 2.17 1.02 -0.16
C THR A 132 2.89 1.78 -1.27
N GLY A 133 4.24 1.79 -1.24
CA GLY A 133 5.05 2.39 -2.30
C GLY A 133 4.82 1.73 -3.68
N PHE A 134 4.70 0.41 -3.71
CA PHE A 134 4.44 -0.35 -4.93
C PHE A 134 3.07 0.00 -5.54
N ILE A 135 2.01 0.06 -4.74
CA ILE A 135 0.66 0.42 -5.20
C ILE A 135 0.68 1.81 -5.84
N LEU A 136 1.28 2.80 -5.17
CA LEU A 136 1.42 4.16 -5.72
C LEU A 136 2.25 4.18 -7.00
N ALA A 137 3.35 3.42 -7.04
CA ALA A 137 4.22 3.30 -8.21
C ALA A 137 3.48 2.69 -9.40
N ARG A 138 2.67 1.66 -9.15
CA ARG A 138 1.91 0.90 -10.15
C ARG A 138 0.73 1.69 -10.71
N LEU A 139 0.11 2.52 -9.89
CA LEU A 139 -0.94 3.47 -10.29
C LEU A 139 -0.38 4.74 -10.95
N GLY A 140 0.94 4.91 -11.00
CA GLY A 140 1.56 6.04 -11.68
C GLY A 140 1.44 7.35 -10.92
N PHE A 141 1.51 7.33 -9.59
CA PHE A 141 1.66 8.56 -8.82
C PHE A 141 3.09 9.13 -8.95
N PRO A 142 3.30 10.45 -8.78
CA PRO A 142 4.63 11.06 -8.86
C PRO A 142 5.61 10.46 -7.84
N LYS A 143 6.91 10.45 -8.17
CA LYS A 143 7.98 9.93 -7.29
C LYS A 143 7.89 10.44 -5.85
N GLU A 144 7.57 11.71 -5.64
CA GLU A 144 7.44 12.33 -4.32
C GLU A 144 6.44 11.56 -3.45
N ILE A 145 5.32 11.18 -4.06
CA ILE A 145 4.18 10.51 -3.42
C ILE A 145 4.52 9.05 -3.19
N ILE A 146 5.16 8.40 -4.15
CA ILE A 146 5.64 7.01 -4.00
C ILE A 146 6.61 6.90 -2.82
N LEU A 147 7.61 7.79 -2.77
CA LEU A 147 8.61 7.80 -1.69
C LEU A 147 7.97 8.13 -0.33
N SER A 148 7.00 9.04 -0.31
CA SER A 148 6.22 9.36 0.89
C SER A 148 5.38 8.18 1.37
N GLY A 149 4.81 7.39 0.45
CA GLY A 149 4.09 6.16 0.78
C GLY A 149 4.99 5.10 1.42
N ILE A 150 6.25 4.99 0.99
CA ILE A 150 7.24 4.09 1.64
C ILE A 150 7.57 4.56 3.06
N LEU A 151 7.44 5.86 3.34
CA LEU A 151 7.88 6.48 4.59
C LEU A 151 6.72 6.89 5.50
N HIS A 152 5.47 6.60 5.15
CA HIS A 152 4.29 7.23 5.74
C HIS A 152 4.17 7.02 7.27
N ASP A 153 4.58 5.86 7.77
CA ASP A 153 4.52 5.52 9.20
C ASP A 153 5.78 5.90 9.99
N THR A 154 6.86 6.29 9.32
CA THR A 154 8.16 6.54 9.98
C THR A 154 8.13 7.67 11.02
N VAL A 155 7.19 8.61 10.89
CA VAL A 155 6.96 9.72 11.84
C VAL A 155 5.94 9.35 12.92
N GLU A 156 5.02 8.43 12.64
CA GLU A 156 4.02 8.01 13.62
C GLU A 156 4.64 7.14 14.72
N ASP A 157 5.57 6.26 14.33
CA ASP A 157 6.16 5.24 15.18
C ASP A 157 7.43 5.69 15.92
N THR A 158 7.74 6.99 15.92
CA THR A 158 8.98 7.51 16.52
C THR A 158 8.73 8.41 17.74
N PRO A 159 9.56 8.28 18.80
CA PRO A 159 9.52 9.22 19.94
C PRO A 159 9.89 10.66 19.57
N ASP A 160 10.76 10.86 18.58
CA ASP A 160 11.26 12.17 18.16
C ASP A 160 10.76 12.53 16.75
N LYS A 161 9.49 12.96 16.68
CA LYS A 161 8.81 13.32 15.43
C LYS A 161 9.49 14.50 14.74
N THR A 162 9.95 15.49 15.49
CA THR A 162 10.60 16.68 14.95
C THR A 162 11.93 16.34 14.27
N ARG A 163 12.79 15.56 14.93
CA ARG A 163 14.04 15.10 14.31
C ARG A 163 13.77 14.26 13.06
N THR A 164 12.81 13.35 13.14
CA THR A 164 12.44 12.48 12.02
C THR A 164 11.97 13.30 10.82
N LEU A 165 11.11 14.30 11.03
CA LEU A 165 10.68 15.22 9.98
C LEU A 165 11.85 16.03 9.39
N ASN A 166 12.82 16.44 10.21
CA ASN A 166 14.02 17.13 9.71
C ASN A 166 14.90 16.21 8.85
N GLU A 167 15.06 14.93 9.24
CA GLU A 167 15.77 13.93 8.44
C GLU A 167 15.07 13.72 7.09
N LEU A 168 13.74 13.58 7.10
CA LEU A 168 12.94 13.46 5.87
C LEU A 168 13.04 14.70 5.00
N TYR A 169 13.05 15.90 5.61
CA TYR A 169 13.21 17.16 4.88
C TYR A 169 14.57 17.21 4.18
N GLY A 170 15.62 16.69 4.83
CA GLY A 170 16.96 16.52 4.25
C GLY A 170 17.04 15.47 3.14
N LEU A 171 16.11 14.50 3.07
CA LEU A 171 15.96 13.62 1.92
C LEU A 171 15.30 14.37 0.75
N MET A 172 14.13 14.96 1.01
CA MET A 172 13.40 15.81 0.07
C MET A 172 12.29 16.58 0.82
N PRO A 173 12.18 17.92 0.68
CA PRO A 173 11.17 18.71 1.39
C PRO A 173 9.72 18.25 1.18
N SER A 174 9.39 17.82 -0.04
CA SER A 174 8.06 17.29 -0.38
C SER A 174 7.75 16.01 0.39
N ILE A 175 8.72 15.12 0.61
CA ILE A 175 8.53 13.90 1.42
C ILE A 175 8.13 14.26 2.84
N ALA A 176 8.86 15.17 3.49
CA ALA A 176 8.53 15.58 4.86
C ALA A 176 7.12 16.15 4.97
N TYR A 177 6.72 16.98 3.99
CA TYR A 177 5.38 17.54 3.90
C TYR A 177 4.30 16.45 3.79
N TYR A 178 4.44 15.52 2.85
CA TYR A 178 3.44 14.48 2.62
C TYR A 178 3.40 13.46 3.75
N VAL A 179 4.54 13.03 4.28
CA VAL A 179 4.58 12.12 5.44
C VAL A 179 3.88 12.78 6.63
N TYR A 180 4.22 14.03 6.97
CA TYR A 180 3.54 14.77 8.04
C TYR A 180 2.01 14.86 7.82
N SER A 181 1.58 15.09 6.57
CA SER A 181 0.16 15.23 6.26
C SER A 181 -0.66 13.97 6.57
N VAL A 182 -0.04 12.79 6.46
CA VAL A 182 -0.68 11.49 6.68
C VAL A 182 -0.40 10.88 8.05
N SER A 183 0.56 11.41 8.82
CA SER A 183 0.87 10.93 10.17
C SER A 183 -0.22 11.29 11.17
N GLY A 184 -0.71 10.32 11.93
CA GLY A 184 -1.72 10.56 12.96
C GLY A 184 -1.24 11.53 14.07
N PRO A 185 -2.13 12.36 14.63
CA PRO A 185 -1.79 13.16 15.81
C PRO A 185 -1.43 12.25 17.00
N ASP A 186 -0.69 12.80 17.97
CA ASP A 186 -0.32 12.09 19.19
C ASP A 186 -1.51 12.01 20.17
N ILE A 187 -2.47 11.16 19.83
CA ILE A 187 -3.72 10.95 20.55
C ILE A 187 -3.89 9.46 20.84
N LYS A 188 -4.14 9.13 22.10
CA LYS A 188 -4.33 7.75 22.55
C LYS A 188 -5.64 7.14 22.07
N ASP A 189 -6.71 7.94 22.02
CA ASP A 189 -8.01 7.49 21.54
C ASP A 189 -7.97 7.31 20.02
N SER A 190 -8.12 6.07 19.55
CA SER A 190 -7.99 5.74 18.13
C SER A 190 -9.08 6.38 17.27
N VAL A 191 -10.29 6.57 17.81
CA VAL A 191 -11.42 7.14 17.08
C VAL A 191 -11.21 8.64 16.86
N GLU A 192 -10.82 9.36 17.90
CA GLU A 192 -10.50 10.78 17.82
C GLU A 192 -9.26 11.03 16.95
N LYS A 193 -8.24 10.17 17.07
CA LYS A 193 -7.07 10.21 16.19
C LYS A 193 -7.45 10.09 14.71
N ASP A 194 -8.28 9.11 14.37
CA ASP A 194 -8.77 8.89 13.00
C ASP A 194 -9.61 10.07 12.50
N LYS A 195 -10.48 10.62 13.35
CA LYS A 195 -11.31 11.80 13.02
C LYS A 195 -10.46 13.03 12.74
N GLN A 196 -9.45 13.30 13.56
CA GLN A 196 -8.56 14.45 13.35
C GLN A 196 -7.69 14.29 12.11
N LEU A 197 -7.18 13.08 11.86
CA LEU A 197 -6.44 12.78 10.64
C LEU A 197 -7.33 13.00 9.41
N TYR A 198 -8.58 12.51 9.44
CA TYR A 198 -9.54 12.73 8.36
C TYR A 198 -9.79 14.21 8.07
N ASN A 199 -10.06 15.01 9.11
CA ASN A 199 -10.27 16.46 8.95
C ASN A 199 -9.03 17.16 8.37
N ARG A 200 -7.83 16.75 8.80
CA ARG A 200 -6.57 17.28 8.26
C ARG A 200 -6.41 16.96 6.77
N LEU A 201 -6.70 15.73 6.36
CA LEU A 201 -6.62 15.31 4.95
C LEU A 201 -7.59 16.08 4.07
N HIS A 202 -8.81 16.37 4.54
CA HIS A 202 -9.75 17.24 3.83
C HIS A 202 -9.23 18.67 3.74
N ALA A 203 -8.74 19.24 4.84
CA ALA A 203 -8.16 20.59 4.83
C ALA A 203 -6.97 20.72 3.87
N PHE A 204 -6.14 19.69 3.73
CA PHE A 204 -5.06 19.66 2.74
C PHE A 204 -5.57 19.63 1.30
N SER A 205 -6.64 18.89 1.05
CA SER A 205 -7.20 18.75 -0.29
C SER A 205 -7.98 19.99 -0.72
N ASP A 206 -8.78 20.60 0.17
CA ASP A 206 -9.61 21.76 -0.16
C ASP A 206 -8.79 23.03 -0.41
N ASN A 207 -7.70 23.22 0.35
CA ASN A 207 -6.89 24.44 0.25
C ASN A 207 -5.91 24.45 -0.93
N ALA A 208 -5.52 23.27 -1.44
CA ALA A 208 -4.42 23.14 -2.41
C ALA A 208 -4.78 22.32 -3.66
N GLN A 209 -6.04 21.86 -3.80
CA GLN A 209 -6.44 20.87 -4.81
C GLN A 209 -5.49 19.66 -4.83
N ASN A 210 -5.01 19.26 -3.65
CA ASN A 210 -3.96 18.29 -3.49
C ASN A 210 -4.53 17.02 -2.84
N LEU A 211 -4.86 16.05 -3.68
CA LEU A 211 -5.40 14.75 -3.25
C LEU A 211 -4.30 13.72 -2.93
N PHE A 212 -3.01 14.07 -3.05
CA PHE A 212 -1.94 13.10 -2.82
C PHE A 212 -1.86 12.54 -1.39
N PRO A 213 -2.11 13.32 -0.31
CA PRO A 213 -2.24 12.73 1.03
C PRO A 213 -3.34 11.68 1.12
N GLN A 214 -4.48 11.92 0.46
CA GLN A 214 -5.59 10.97 0.39
C GLN A 214 -5.20 9.73 -0.40
N ALA A 215 -4.48 9.88 -1.52
CA ALA A 215 -3.97 8.77 -2.31
C ALA A 215 -3.01 7.87 -1.52
N ILE A 216 -2.12 8.47 -0.72
CA ILE A 216 -1.24 7.70 0.18
C ILE A 216 -2.07 6.89 1.18
N LYS A 217 -3.10 7.47 1.80
CA LYS A 217 -3.97 6.73 2.74
C LYS A 217 -4.80 5.64 2.06
N VAL A 218 -5.26 5.85 0.82
CA VAL A 218 -5.93 4.80 0.05
C VAL A 218 -4.97 3.65 -0.25
N ALA A 219 -3.74 3.95 -0.68
CA ALA A 219 -2.72 2.92 -0.94
C ALA A 219 -2.30 2.16 0.33
N ASP A 220 -2.16 2.84 1.46
CA ASP A 220 -1.96 2.23 2.79
C ASP A 220 -3.15 1.31 3.15
N GLY A 221 -4.38 1.79 2.97
CA GLY A 221 -5.58 0.98 3.15
C GLY A 221 -5.60 -0.30 2.30
N ILE A 222 -5.23 -0.18 1.02
CA ILE A 222 -5.11 -1.33 0.11
C ILE A 222 -4.02 -2.31 0.58
N ALA A 223 -2.84 -1.83 0.97
CA ALA A 223 -1.78 -2.68 1.52
C ALA A 223 -2.25 -3.43 2.77
N ASN A 224 -3.01 -2.76 3.65
CA ASN A 224 -3.61 -3.37 4.83
C ASN A 224 -4.69 -4.41 4.51
N LEU A 225 -5.43 -4.29 3.39
CA LEU A 225 -6.39 -5.31 2.95
C LEU A 225 -5.69 -6.64 2.67
N TYR A 226 -4.50 -6.63 2.07
CA TYR A 226 -3.73 -7.85 1.82
C TYR A 226 -3.28 -8.56 3.12
N ASP A 227 -3.17 -7.81 4.23
CA ASP A 227 -2.83 -8.35 5.55
C ASP A 227 -4.04 -8.63 6.45
N ILE A 228 -5.27 -8.31 6.02
CA ILE A 228 -6.44 -8.22 6.90
C ILE A 228 -6.75 -9.55 7.62
N ALA A 229 -6.53 -10.68 6.95
CA ALA A 229 -6.75 -12.01 7.50
C ALA A 229 -5.80 -12.35 8.66
N SER A 230 -4.71 -11.60 8.82
CA SER A 230 -3.73 -11.76 9.90
C SER A 230 -4.01 -10.91 11.13
N MET A 231 -5.02 -10.01 11.07
CA MET A 231 -5.36 -9.13 12.19
C MET A 231 -5.78 -9.94 13.43
N GLN A 232 -5.04 -9.80 14.53
CA GLN A 232 -5.23 -10.50 15.80
C GLN A 232 -6.15 -9.72 16.75
N ALA A 233 -6.67 -10.37 17.78
CA ALA A 233 -7.42 -9.70 18.84
C ALA A 233 -6.52 -8.72 19.61
N LYS A 234 -6.95 -7.46 19.75
CA LYS A 234 -6.33 -6.43 20.62
C LYS A 234 -7.43 -5.60 21.28
N ASP A 235 -7.10 -4.94 22.39
CA ASP A 235 -7.99 -4.01 23.09
C ASP A 235 -9.35 -4.62 23.51
N GLY A 236 -9.36 -5.91 23.85
CA GLY A 236 -10.55 -6.67 24.27
C GLY A 236 -11.49 -7.09 23.13
N ARG A 237 -11.18 -6.74 21.88
CA ARG A 237 -11.97 -7.10 20.69
C ARG A 237 -11.49 -8.40 20.06
N THR A 238 -12.39 -9.17 19.48
CA THR A 238 -12.09 -10.31 18.60
C THR A 238 -11.44 -9.86 17.27
N SER A 239 -10.77 -10.79 16.58
CA SER A 239 -10.24 -10.55 15.23
C SER A 239 -11.34 -10.09 14.26
N THR A 240 -12.50 -10.74 14.28
CA THR A 240 -13.66 -10.40 13.44
C THR A 240 -14.19 -9.00 13.69
N GLU A 241 -14.27 -8.55 14.95
CA GLU A 241 -14.67 -7.17 15.28
C GLU A 241 -13.66 -6.14 14.77
N ARG A 242 -12.35 -6.44 14.84
CA ARG A 242 -11.32 -5.55 14.28
C ARG A 242 -11.39 -5.48 12.76
N GLN A 243 -11.59 -6.61 12.08
CA GLN A 243 -11.78 -6.64 10.63
C GLN A 243 -13.04 -5.86 10.22
N ALA A 244 -14.15 -6.02 10.95
CA ALA A 244 -15.38 -5.27 10.70
C ALA A 244 -15.20 -3.75 10.88
N LEU A 245 -14.49 -3.32 11.93
CA LEU A 245 -14.15 -1.91 12.15
C LEU A 245 -13.24 -1.37 11.04
N PHE A 246 -12.25 -2.16 10.61
CA PHE A 246 -11.39 -1.78 9.50
C PHE A 246 -12.18 -1.64 8.20
N ILE A 247 -13.03 -2.61 7.85
CA ILE A 247 -13.94 -2.54 6.69
C ILE A 247 -14.84 -1.32 6.77
N ALA A 248 -15.41 -1.02 7.94
CA ALA A 248 -16.23 0.17 8.14
C ALA A 248 -15.43 1.45 7.86
N LYS A 249 -14.20 1.55 8.38
CA LYS A 249 -13.27 2.66 8.10
C LYS A 249 -12.95 2.81 6.62
N MET A 250 -12.68 1.71 5.92
CA MET A 250 -12.44 1.71 4.48
C MET A 250 -13.63 2.29 3.72
N LYS A 251 -14.85 1.90 4.09
CA LYS A 251 -16.09 2.37 3.45
C LYS A 251 -16.39 3.84 3.73
N THR A 252 -16.21 4.28 4.97
CA THR A 252 -16.61 5.64 5.37
C THR A 252 -15.56 6.69 5.04
N LEU A 253 -14.28 6.32 5.02
CA LEU A 253 -13.19 7.27 4.82
C LEU A 253 -12.50 7.09 3.46
N LEU A 254 -12.12 5.87 3.08
CA LEU A 254 -11.24 5.66 1.93
C LEU A 254 -11.99 5.57 0.59
N LEU A 255 -13.20 4.99 0.54
CA LEU A 255 -14.01 5.00 -0.68
C LEU A 255 -14.30 6.43 -1.19
N PRO A 256 -14.71 7.40 -0.33
CA PRO A 256 -14.85 8.79 -0.76
C PRO A 256 -13.55 9.40 -1.33
N PHE A 257 -12.40 9.08 -0.74
CA PHE A 257 -11.10 9.53 -1.27
C PHE A 257 -10.79 8.91 -2.63
N ALA A 258 -11.03 7.60 -2.80
CA ALA A 258 -10.86 6.93 -4.08
C ALA A 258 -11.76 7.54 -5.18
N SER A 259 -13.02 7.86 -4.86
CA SER A 259 -13.93 8.55 -5.79
C SER A 259 -13.36 9.89 -6.25
N LYS A 260 -12.92 10.74 -5.32
CA LYS A 260 -12.32 12.04 -5.65
C LYS A 260 -11.06 11.91 -6.51
N ILE A 261 -10.21 10.91 -6.23
CA ILE A 261 -8.99 10.64 -7.01
C ILE A 261 -9.34 10.26 -8.46
N ASP A 262 -10.38 9.43 -8.63
CA ASP A 262 -10.89 9.04 -9.95
C ASP A 262 -11.51 10.25 -10.69
N GLU A 263 -12.33 11.06 -10.02
CA GLU A 263 -12.99 12.26 -10.56
C GLU A 263 -11.99 13.29 -11.10
N GLU A 264 -10.90 13.51 -10.36
CA GLU A 264 -9.82 14.43 -10.74
C GLU A 264 -8.81 13.79 -11.71
N ASN A 265 -9.02 12.54 -12.14
CA ASN A 265 -8.18 11.81 -13.10
C ASN A 265 -6.69 11.73 -12.69
N LEU A 266 -6.41 11.53 -11.40
CA LEU A 266 -5.03 11.49 -10.89
C LEU A 266 -4.25 10.24 -11.32
N ILE A 267 -4.93 9.20 -11.80
CA ILE A 267 -4.32 7.92 -12.16
C ILE A 267 -4.07 7.89 -13.67
N PRO A 268 -2.80 8.03 -14.12
CA PRO A 268 -2.48 8.11 -15.54
C PRO A 268 -2.43 6.74 -16.25
N VAL A 269 -2.87 5.66 -15.59
CA VAL A 269 -2.93 4.32 -16.18
C VAL A 269 -4.00 4.29 -17.27
N LYS A 270 -3.59 4.05 -18.52
CA LYS A 270 -4.48 4.06 -19.68
C LYS A 270 -4.19 2.90 -20.62
N LYS A 271 -5.26 2.32 -21.17
CA LYS A 271 -5.22 1.33 -22.25
C LYS A 271 -6.33 1.65 -23.24
N LYS A 272 -5.96 2.08 -24.45
CA LYS A 272 -6.92 2.57 -25.46
C LYS A 272 -7.82 3.67 -24.85
N ASN A 273 -9.12 3.44 -24.75
CA ASN A 273 -10.10 4.37 -24.18
C ASN A 273 -10.52 4.00 -22.76
N GLU A 274 -9.89 2.99 -22.16
CA GLU A 274 -10.21 2.54 -20.81
C GLU A 274 -9.39 3.34 -19.79
N VAL A 275 -10.04 3.62 -18.66
CA VAL A 275 -9.46 4.24 -17.46
C VAL A 275 -9.63 3.27 -16.30
N PHE A 276 -8.64 3.20 -15.44
CA PHE A 276 -8.72 2.42 -14.21
C PHE A 276 -9.51 3.21 -13.16
N SER A 277 -10.47 2.58 -12.49
CA SER A 277 -11.17 3.14 -11.34
C SER A 277 -10.61 2.57 -10.05
N LEU A 278 -10.02 3.44 -9.24
CA LEU A 278 -9.58 3.09 -7.89
C LEU A 278 -10.76 2.84 -6.97
N PHE A 279 -11.87 3.56 -7.16
CA PHE A 279 -13.10 3.36 -6.39
C PHE A 279 -13.65 1.95 -6.56
N GLU A 280 -13.89 1.50 -7.81
CA GLU A 280 -14.42 0.15 -8.05
C GLU A 280 -13.45 -0.93 -7.57
N PHE A 281 -12.14 -0.77 -7.81
CA PHE A 281 -11.14 -1.70 -7.27
C PHE A 281 -11.23 -1.83 -5.74
N LEU A 282 -11.28 -0.70 -5.03
CA LEU A 282 -11.33 -0.69 -3.58
C LEU A 282 -12.64 -1.27 -3.05
N LYS A 283 -13.76 -0.96 -3.71
CA LYS A 283 -15.08 -1.48 -3.37
C LYS A 283 -15.12 -3.00 -3.53
N ASP A 284 -14.66 -3.52 -4.66
CA ASP A 284 -14.60 -4.97 -4.93
C ASP A 284 -13.72 -5.68 -3.89
N SER A 285 -12.54 -5.12 -3.60
CA SER A 285 -11.62 -5.67 -2.59
C SER A 285 -12.24 -5.74 -1.18
N ILE A 286 -13.11 -4.79 -0.82
CA ILE A 286 -13.83 -4.79 0.46
C ILE A 286 -14.95 -5.84 0.46
N GLU A 287 -15.64 -6.03 -0.66
CA GLU A 287 -16.73 -7.00 -0.78
C GLU A 287 -16.22 -8.44 -0.75
N GLU A 288 -15.06 -8.71 -1.35
CA GLU A 288 -14.42 -10.04 -1.32
C GLU A 288 -14.12 -10.53 0.09
N ILE A 289 -13.68 -9.65 0.99
CA ILE A 289 -13.39 -10.01 2.38
C ILE A 289 -14.67 -10.46 3.11
N LYS A 290 -15.81 -9.84 2.82
CA LYS A 290 -17.09 -10.21 3.44
C LYS A 290 -17.57 -11.59 3.02
N LEU A 291 -17.20 -12.05 1.84
CA LEU A 291 -17.56 -13.39 1.36
C LEU A 291 -16.75 -14.50 2.06
N GLN A 292 -15.67 -14.12 2.76
CA GLN A 292 -14.77 -15.05 3.45
C GLN A 292 -15.04 -15.15 4.96
N SER A 293 -15.81 -14.21 5.53
CA SER A 293 -16.16 -14.12 6.96
C SER A 293 -17.52 -14.74 7.27
#